data_AF-A0AAW1DDF9-F1
#
_entry.id   AF-A0AAW1DDF9-F1
#
_cell.length_a   1.000
_cell.length_b   1.000
_cell.length_c   1.000
_cell.angle_alpha   90.00
_cell.angle_beta   90.00
_cell.angle_gamma   90.00
#
_symmetry.space_group_name_H-M   'P 1'
#
loop_
_entity.id
_entity.type
_entity.pdbx_description
1 polymer ?
#
loop_
_entity_poly.entity_id
_entity_poly.type
_entity_poly.pdbx_seq_one_letter_code
_entity_poly.pdbx_strand_id
1 'polypeptide(L)'
;MDTEFFTMGWLDYTIFVIMLILSAVIGFYHGFKKNKNNNSAVEEYLFAGRNIPAVPVVLSNMASNVSSIGLVLIPLESYYFGSQIVYIALGELIAAILLYYYYMPLFFELKYTSFFEYLEKRFNRPTRLLGSAIYVLTQIFYALIIMYSACMAISKAIPIPFHILTTLVCLVCILYTVMGGLRGVVWTDFLQASFMYTSLMIILALTVYNVGGISKVIEIADNGGRLNILNFDPNPFSRYSVWSISIAAILFATYNNCTNPGIIQRYLSLPTYSKAKTVALASGIANISMAVLEVILGILVYTVYYKCDPLMSKEISNADQLIPHYIMNMDNKLPGLTGLFLAGILSAALSTLSTMMNSLSGILFDDFVKPFILIEWNDRRINICLKAIVITLGLIVTIGLFKLNTSAGGYQLFRTLTSLTGGLIVFIFAFGMFYRRADGKSAMIGAIAGVIVSAWLGIGIQTAVGSGKIQYVTKIVSIAGCPENITEMLNTNVTTSGTLDYSTPVIFADDVPYMYRISFSLLMFIGTLVSVIVGLVASIFTSNRQDLDENLLVKQIRRKSFKNSIECVYTKCESDNKL
;
A
#
# COMPACT_ATOMS: atom_id res chain seq x y z
N MET A 1 29.36 22.37 2.18
CA MET A 1 28.08 22.74 2.81
C MET A 1 27.96 21.83 4.01
N ASP A 2 28.46 22.28 5.15
CA ASP A 2 28.32 21.54 6.40
C ASP A 2 26.85 21.63 6.77
N THR A 3 26.09 20.59 6.40
CA THR A 3 24.72 20.41 6.87
C THR A 3 24.80 20.28 8.38
N GLU A 4 24.42 21.31 9.12
CA GLU A 4 24.02 21.14 10.51
C GLU A 4 22.93 20.07 10.52
N PHE A 5 23.31 18.84 10.87
CA PHE A 5 22.34 17.81 11.17
C PHE A 5 21.56 18.34 12.36
N PHE A 6 20.29 18.70 12.17
CA PHE A 6 19.38 18.86 13.31
C PHE A 6 19.34 17.51 14.01
N THR A 7 20.13 17.37 15.07
CA THR A 7 20.25 16.13 15.80
C THR A 7 19.05 15.99 16.71
N MET A 8 18.36 14.85 16.60
CA MET A 8 17.32 14.43 17.53
C MET A 8 17.72 14.67 18.99
N GLY A 9 16.80 15.21 19.79
CA GLY A 9 16.95 15.28 21.23
C GLY A 9 16.91 13.88 21.86
N TRP A 10 17.35 13.77 23.11
CA TRP A 10 17.30 12.50 23.84
C TRP A 10 15.86 11.96 23.99
N LEU A 11 14.87 12.85 24.08
CA LEU A 11 13.44 12.49 24.11
C LEU A 11 13.00 11.84 22.80
N ASP A 12 13.46 12.37 21.66
CA ASP A 12 13.14 11.83 20.35
C ASP A 12 13.67 10.41 20.18
N TYR A 13 14.95 10.21 20.52
CA TYR A 13 15.55 8.87 20.55
C TYR A 13 14.80 7.93 21.48
N THR A 14 14.39 8.42 22.66
CA THR A 14 13.68 7.61 23.64
C THR A 14 12.33 7.14 23.10
N ILE A 15 11.51 8.04 22.54
CA ILE A 15 10.20 7.70 21.97
C ILE A 15 10.37 6.72 20.80
N PHE A 16 11.33 6.99 19.91
CA PHE A 16 11.63 6.14 18.75
C PHE A 16 12.05 4.72 19.15
N VAL A 17 12.98 4.60 20.10
CA VAL A 17 13.47 3.30 20.60
C VAL A 17 12.38 2.56 21.39
N ILE A 18 11.57 3.28 22.18
CA ILE A 18 10.44 2.69 22.90
C ILE A 18 9.46 2.03 21.94
N MET A 19 9.11 2.68 20.82
CA MET A 19 8.22 2.10 19.82
C MET A 19 8.77 0.77 19.26
N LEU A 20 10.07 0.71 18.96
CA LEU A 20 10.73 -0.51 18.47
C LEU A 20 10.75 -1.62 19.53
N ILE A 21 11.11 -1.29 20.77
CA ILE A 21 11.15 -2.24 21.88
C ILE A 21 9.74 -2.79 22.16
N LEU A 22 8.72 -1.94 22.24
CA LEU A 22 7.35 -2.37 22.48
C LEU A 22 6.84 -3.27 21.35
N SER A 23 7.13 -2.93 20.09
CA SER A 23 6.79 -3.76 18.93
C SER A 23 7.46 -5.14 19.03
N ALA A 24 8.76 -5.19 19.36
CA ALA A 24 9.46 -6.44 19.59
C ALA A 24 8.83 -7.25 20.73
N VAL A 25 8.63 -6.63 21.90
CA VAL A 25 8.06 -7.27 23.10
C VAL A 25 6.68 -7.86 22.83
N ILE A 26 5.80 -7.16 22.11
CA ILE A 26 4.47 -7.68 21.74
C ILE A 26 4.60 -8.93 20.87
N GLY A 27 5.48 -8.90 19.86
CA GLY A 27 5.73 -10.06 19.00
C GLY A 27 6.31 -11.25 19.79
N PHE A 28 7.28 -11.00 20.67
CA PHE A 28 7.85 -12.01 21.57
C PHE A 28 6.79 -12.59 22.51
N TYR A 29 5.97 -11.74 23.14
CA TYR A 29 4.91 -12.14 24.07
C TYR A 29 3.92 -13.10 23.39
N HIS A 30 3.43 -12.75 22.20
CA HIS A 30 2.50 -13.60 21.47
C HIS A 30 3.16 -14.87 20.91
N GLY A 31 4.47 -14.83 20.63
CA GLY A 31 5.23 -16.00 20.19
C GLY A 31 5.48 -17.04 21.29
N PHE A 32 5.71 -16.61 22.52
CA PHE A 32 5.96 -17.49 23.67
C PHE A 32 4.69 -17.93 24.40
N LYS A 33 3.61 -17.14 24.30
CA LYS A 33 2.31 -17.51 24.86
C LYS A 33 1.73 -18.70 24.08
N LYS A 34 2.04 -19.92 24.53
CA LYS A 34 1.45 -21.15 24.00
C LYS A 34 -0.07 -21.08 24.13
N ASN A 35 -0.74 -20.99 22.99
CA ASN A 35 -2.18 -21.19 22.94
C ASN A 35 -2.41 -22.70 23.13
N LYS A 36 -3.12 -23.09 24.20
CA LYS A 36 -3.38 -24.50 24.56
C LYS A 36 -4.42 -25.18 23.65
N ASN A 37 -4.75 -24.57 22.51
CA ASN A 37 -5.73 -25.11 21.57
C ASN A 37 -5.05 -26.08 20.60
N ASN A 38 -5.73 -27.18 20.25
CA ASN A 38 -5.28 -28.20 19.29
C ASN A 38 -5.29 -27.71 17.82
N ASN A 39 -4.95 -26.45 17.57
CA ASN A 39 -4.87 -25.90 16.22
C ASN A 39 -3.61 -26.42 15.51
N SER A 40 -3.69 -26.61 14.19
CA SER A 40 -2.49 -26.92 13.38
C SER A 40 -1.51 -25.75 13.38
N ALA A 41 -0.23 -26.02 13.08
CA ALA A 41 0.79 -24.98 13.01
C ALA A 41 0.46 -23.87 12.00
N VAL A 42 -0.13 -24.23 10.86
CA VAL A 42 -0.56 -23.28 9.82
C VAL A 42 -1.68 -22.38 10.34
N GLU A 43 -2.69 -22.95 11.00
CA GLU A 43 -3.84 -22.21 11.48
C GLU A 43 -3.47 -21.23 12.61
N GLU A 44 -2.58 -21.63 13.51
CA GLU A 44 -2.11 -20.75 14.59
C GLU A 44 -1.17 -19.66 14.05
N TYR A 45 -0.25 -19.99 13.14
CA TYR A 45 0.72 -19.02 12.62
C TYR A 45 0.11 -18.03 11.62
N LEU A 46 -0.67 -18.51 10.64
CA LEU A 46 -1.20 -17.67 9.56
C LEU A 46 -2.55 -17.04 9.87
N PHE A 47 -3.38 -17.63 10.74
CA PHE A 47 -4.74 -17.17 11.03
C PHE A 47 -4.99 -16.87 12.51
N ALA A 48 -3.95 -16.98 13.36
CA ALA A 48 -4.04 -16.73 14.80
C ALA A 48 -5.18 -17.52 15.49
N GLY A 49 -5.47 -18.73 15.00
CA GLY A 49 -6.56 -19.56 15.51
C GLY A 49 -7.95 -18.93 15.39
N ARG A 50 -8.12 -17.95 14.50
CA ARG A 50 -9.38 -17.24 14.20
C ARG A 50 -10.08 -16.61 15.40
N ASN A 51 -9.30 -16.11 16.35
CA ASN A 51 -9.82 -15.56 17.60
C ASN A 51 -9.24 -14.17 17.92
N ILE A 52 -8.95 -13.37 16.90
CA ILE A 52 -8.48 -11.99 17.12
C ILE A 52 -9.70 -11.07 17.38
N PRO A 53 -9.62 -10.12 18.34
CA PRO A 53 -10.64 -9.08 18.52
C PRO A 53 -10.75 -8.14 17.31
N ALA A 54 -11.92 -7.51 17.13
CA ALA A 54 -12.21 -6.67 15.97
C ALA A 54 -11.34 -5.40 15.89
N VAL A 55 -11.15 -4.68 17.00
CA VAL A 55 -10.47 -3.37 17.01
C VAL A 55 -8.99 -3.46 16.59
N PRO A 56 -8.17 -4.41 17.09
CA PRO A 56 -6.82 -4.62 16.59
C PRO A 56 -6.78 -4.89 15.08
N VAL A 57 -7.74 -5.66 14.54
CA VAL A 57 -7.80 -5.94 13.10
C VAL A 57 -8.10 -4.69 12.28
N VAL A 58 -9.01 -3.82 12.75
CA VAL A 58 -9.31 -2.54 12.06
C VAL A 58 -8.05 -1.68 11.94
N LEU A 59 -7.38 -1.42 13.06
CA LEU A 59 -6.20 -0.56 13.06
C LEU A 59 -5.00 -1.22 12.37
N SER A 60 -4.89 -2.54 12.45
CA SER A 60 -3.84 -3.27 11.76
C SER A 60 -4.01 -3.21 10.24
N ASN A 61 -5.23 -3.39 9.71
CA ASN A 61 -5.52 -3.19 8.29
C ASN A 61 -5.20 -1.76 7.85
N MET A 62 -5.58 -0.77 8.66
CA MET A 62 -5.28 0.64 8.39
C MET A 62 -3.76 0.90 8.33
N ALA A 63 -3.01 0.48 9.35
CA ALA A 63 -1.55 0.69 9.41
C ALA A 63 -0.84 0.09 8.19
N SER A 64 -1.19 -1.15 7.82
CA SER A 64 -0.56 -1.83 6.70
C SER A 64 -0.90 -1.21 5.34
N ASN A 65 -2.06 -0.56 5.21
CA ASN A 65 -2.47 0.13 3.99
C ASN A 65 -1.82 1.52 3.84
N VAL A 66 -1.64 2.25 4.94
CA VAL A 66 -1.01 3.58 4.92
C VAL A 66 0.44 3.48 4.46
N SER A 67 1.23 2.58 5.07
CA SER A 67 2.68 2.43 4.83
C SER A 67 3.47 3.76 4.99
N SER A 68 4.78 3.73 4.80
CA SER A 68 5.60 4.96 4.78
C SER A 68 5.25 5.90 3.62
N ILE A 69 4.66 5.35 2.55
CA ILE A 69 4.20 6.12 1.38
C ILE A 69 3.13 7.13 1.78
N GLY A 70 2.17 6.73 2.63
CA GLY A 70 1.12 7.62 3.10
C GLY A 70 1.66 8.79 3.92
N LEU A 71 2.63 8.54 4.81
CA LEU A 71 3.17 9.59 5.68
C LEU A 71 4.23 10.48 5.03
N VAL A 72 4.88 10.04 3.96
CA VAL A 72 5.98 10.78 3.30
C VAL A 72 5.61 11.23 1.89
N LEU A 73 5.16 10.30 1.05
CA LEU A 73 5.04 10.54 -0.39
C LEU A 73 3.69 11.16 -0.78
N ILE A 74 2.58 10.84 -0.09
CA ILE A 74 1.29 11.48 -0.36
C ILE A 74 1.26 12.98 0.03
N PRO A 75 1.78 13.37 1.22
CA PRO A 75 1.95 14.78 1.56
C PRO A 75 2.86 15.51 0.56
N LEU A 76 3.96 14.87 0.12
CA LEU A 76 4.86 15.39 -0.88
C LEU A 76 4.14 15.66 -2.22
N GLU A 77 3.36 14.70 -2.70
CA GLU A 77 2.55 14.87 -3.91
C GLU A 77 1.53 16.00 -3.77
N SER A 78 0.92 16.14 -2.60
CA SER A 78 -0.06 17.20 -2.32
C SER A 78 0.60 18.58 -2.30
N TYR A 79 1.83 18.68 -1.79
CA TYR A 79 2.63 19.91 -1.77
C TYR A 79 3.00 20.38 -3.19
N TYR A 80 3.57 19.47 -4.01
CA TYR A 80 4.12 19.81 -5.33
C TYR A 80 3.09 19.73 -6.47
N PHE A 81 2.08 18.88 -6.39
CA PHE A 81 1.12 18.65 -7.49
C PHE A 81 -0.33 18.96 -7.12
N GLY A 82 -0.61 19.32 -5.87
CA GLY A 82 -1.92 19.76 -5.38
C GLY A 82 -2.78 18.64 -4.80
N SER A 83 -3.90 19.01 -4.19
CA SER A 83 -4.74 18.09 -3.39
C SER A 83 -5.64 17.16 -4.20
N GLN A 84 -5.55 17.13 -5.54
CA GLN A 84 -6.31 16.19 -6.39
C GLN A 84 -6.04 14.73 -6.04
N ILE A 85 -4.90 14.41 -5.42
CA ILE A 85 -4.61 13.07 -4.95
C ILE A 85 -5.62 12.59 -3.86
N VAL A 86 -6.40 13.47 -3.23
CA VAL A 86 -7.45 13.12 -2.24
C VAL A 86 -8.48 12.11 -2.75
N TYR A 87 -8.67 12.00 -4.07
CA TYR A 87 -9.53 10.99 -4.69
C TYR A 87 -9.09 9.54 -4.43
N ILE A 88 -7.90 9.30 -3.87
CA ILE A 88 -7.56 8.00 -3.28
C ILE A 88 -8.60 7.54 -2.24
N ALA A 89 -9.22 8.47 -1.50
CA ALA A 89 -10.29 8.18 -0.55
C ALA A 89 -11.54 7.60 -1.23
N LEU A 90 -11.86 8.05 -2.45
CA LEU A 90 -12.95 7.46 -3.24
C LEU A 90 -12.65 6.01 -3.62
N GLY A 91 -11.39 5.71 -3.94
CA GLY A 91 -10.92 4.35 -4.18
C GLY A 91 -11.12 3.45 -2.95
N GLU A 92 -10.69 3.90 -1.77
CA GLU A 92 -10.85 3.18 -0.51
C GLU A 92 -12.34 2.92 -0.18
N LEU A 93 -13.21 3.92 -0.41
CA LEU A 93 -14.66 3.76 -0.23
C LEU A 93 -15.22 2.66 -1.12
N ILE A 94 -14.90 2.69 -2.42
CA ILE A 94 -15.40 1.70 -3.37
C ILE A 94 -14.83 0.31 -3.05
N ALA A 95 -13.55 0.21 -2.70
CA ALA A 95 -12.92 -1.06 -2.32
C ALA A 95 -13.55 -1.65 -1.05
N ALA A 96 -13.87 -0.83 -0.05
CA ALA A 96 -14.57 -1.28 1.16
C ALA A 96 -15.98 -1.85 0.85
N ILE A 97 -16.71 -1.20 -0.06
CA ILE A 97 -18.01 -1.68 -0.55
C ILE A 97 -17.86 -3.01 -1.30
N LEU A 98 -16.89 -3.10 -2.22
CA LEU A 98 -16.62 -4.33 -2.97
C LEU A 98 -16.23 -5.48 -2.04
N LEU A 99 -15.37 -5.20 -1.06
CA LEU A 99 -14.97 -6.15 -0.04
C LEU A 99 -16.17 -6.65 0.75
N TYR A 100 -17.01 -5.75 1.25
CA TYR A 100 -18.19 -6.07 2.06
C TYR A 100 -19.23 -6.94 1.31
N TYR A 101 -19.50 -6.64 0.03
CA TYR A 101 -20.58 -7.28 -0.73
C TYR A 101 -20.15 -8.49 -1.56
N TYR A 102 -18.89 -8.58 -2.00
CA TYR A 102 -18.47 -9.60 -2.97
C TYR A 102 -17.33 -10.47 -2.47
N TYR A 103 -16.24 -9.87 -1.98
CA TYR A 103 -15.05 -10.64 -1.57
C TYR A 103 -15.26 -11.33 -0.22
N MET A 104 -15.75 -10.61 0.80
CA MET A 104 -15.94 -11.17 2.14
C MET A 104 -16.88 -12.38 2.16
N PRO A 105 -18.08 -12.35 1.52
CA PRO A 105 -18.96 -13.51 1.49
C PRO A 105 -18.30 -14.72 0.83
N LEU A 106 -17.47 -14.52 -0.19
CA LEU A 106 -16.81 -15.60 -0.90
C LEU A 106 -15.67 -16.21 -0.07
N PHE A 107 -14.72 -15.39 0.37
CA PHE A 107 -13.51 -15.90 1.03
C PHE A 107 -13.76 -16.40 2.46
N PHE A 108 -14.72 -15.80 3.19
CA PHE A 108 -15.03 -16.24 4.54
C PHE A 108 -15.75 -17.60 4.57
N GLU A 109 -16.58 -17.90 3.56
CA GLU A 109 -17.27 -19.20 3.43
C GLU A 109 -16.30 -20.34 3.07
N LEU A 110 -15.33 -20.07 2.19
CA LEU A 110 -14.44 -21.09 1.65
C LEU A 110 -13.34 -21.55 2.62
N LYS A 111 -12.99 -20.73 3.62
CA LYS A 111 -12.00 -21.02 4.69
C LYS A 111 -10.67 -21.61 4.20
N TYR A 112 -10.25 -21.29 2.97
CA TYR A 112 -9.02 -21.80 2.41
C TYR A 112 -7.79 -21.36 3.20
N THR A 113 -6.76 -22.19 3.14
CA THR A 113 -5.48 -21.96 3.83
C THR A 113 -4.60 -20.97 3.07
N SER A 114 -4.66 -20.99 1.73
CA SER A 114 -4.04 -20.01 0.85
C SER A 114 -5.10 -19.21 0.08
N PHE A 115 -4.90 -17.89 -0.03
CA PHE A 115 -5.77 -17.03 -0.84
C PHE A 115 -5.80 -17.46 -2.32
N PHE A 116 -4.68 -17.98 -2.84
CA PHE A 116 -4.55 -18.44 -4.22
C PHE A 116 -5.09 -19.86 -4.44
N GLU A 117 -5.43 -20.60 -3.39
CA GLU A 117 -6.13 -21.89 -3.50
C GLU A 117 -7.47 -21.73 -4.23
N TYR A 118 -8.12 -20.57 -4.06
CA TYR A 118 -9.30 -20.19 -4.84
C TYR A 118 -9.07 -20.30 -6.36
N LEU A 119 -7.90 -19.86 -6.86
CA LEU A 119 -7.60 -19.89 -8.28
C LEU A 119 -7.43 -21.31 -8.81
N GLU A 120 -6.90 -22.23 -8.00
CA GLU A 120 -6.78 -23.63 -8.42
C GLU A 120 -8.14 -24.30 -8.48
N LYS A 121 -9.01 -24.05 -7.49
CA LYS A 121 -10.39 -24.55 -7.49
C LYS A 121 -11.21 -23.96 -8.62
N ARG A 122 -11.03 -22.67 -8.91
CA ARG A 122 -11.76 -21.96 -9.96
C ARG A 122 -11.26 -22.27 -11.35
N PHE A 123 -9.95 -22.44 -11.51
CA PHE A 123 -9.30 -22.60 -12.81
C PHE A 123 -8.51 -23.89 -12.87
N ASN A 124 -7.27 -23.86 -12.38
CA ASN A 124 -6.34 -24.99 -12.34
C ASN A 124 -5.05 -24.59 -11.60
N ARG A 125 -4.19 -25.57 -11.37
CA ARG A 125 -2.90 -25.38 -10.69
C ARG A 125 -1.94 -24.41 -11.40
N PRO A 126 -1.78 -24.42 -12.74
CA PRO A 126 -0.96 -23.41 -13.44
C PRO A 126 -1.39 -21.96 -13.16
N THR A 127 -2.70 -21.66 -13.17
CA THR A 127 -3.20 -20.31 -12.86
C THR A 127 -2.90 -19.90 -11.42
N ARG A 128 -3.03 -20.83 -10.45
CA ARG A 128 -2.62 -20.60 -9.05
C ARG A 128 -1.14 -20.25 -8.94
N LEU A 129 -0.27 -21.05 -9.54
CA LEU A 129 1.18 -20.83 -9.47
C LEU A 129 1.60 -19.51 -10.14
N LEU A 130 1.00 -19.17 -11.28
CA LEU A 130 1.25 -17.90 -11.97
C LEU A 130 0.87 -16.70 -11.09
N GLY A 131 -0.35 -16.70 -10.54
CA GLY A 131 -0.82 -15.62 -9.67
C GLY A 131 0.05 -15.46 -8.43
N SER A 132 0.43 -16.58 -7.81
CA SER A 132 1.23 -16.61 -6.59
C SER A 132 2.67 -16.12 -6.83
N ALA A 133 3.32 -16.59 -7.90
CA ALA A 133 4.68 -16.16 -8.25
C ALA A 133 4.77 -14.67 -8.55
N ILE A 134 3.83 -14.16 -9.36
CA ILE A 134 3.78 -12.75 -9.72
C ILE A 134 3.48 -11.89 -8.49
N TYR A 135 2.56 -12.33 -7.63
CA TYR A 135 2.25 -11.63 -6.39
C TYR A 135 3.46 -11.55 -5.45
N VAL A 136 4.17 -12.66 -5.22
CA VAL A 136 5.41 -12.69 -4.41
C VAL A 136 6.42 -11.67 -4.94
N LEU A 137 6.69 -11.69 -6.25
CA LEU A 137 7.64 -10.76 -6.87
C LEU A 137 7.22 -9.30 -6.68
N THR A 138 5.94 -9.01 -6.88
CA THR A 138 5.37 -7.66 -6.70
C THR A 138 5.56 -7.15 -5.28
N GLN A 139 5.26 -8.01 -4.31
CA GLN A 139 5.34 -7.68 -2.91
C GLN A 139 6.79 -7.43 -2.47
N ILE A 140 7.76 -8.18 -2.99
CA ILE A 140 9.18 -7.91 -2.74
C ILE A 140 9.57 -6.50 -3.25
N PHE A 141 9.18 -6.12 -4.46
CA PHE A 141 9.43 -4.76 -4.96
C PHE A 141 8.73 -3.70 -4.12
N TYR A 142 7.49 -3.97 -3.70
CA TYR A 142 6.75 -3.06 -2.83
C TYR A 142 7.47 -2.86 -1.49
N ALA A 143 7.92 -3.93 -0.84
CA ALA A 143 8.70 -3.89 0.39
C ALA A 143 10.01 -3.09 0.24
N LEU A 144 10.70 -3.21 -0.89
CA LEU A 144 11.91 -2.43 -1.14
C LEU A 144 11.61 -0.92 -1.15
N ILE A 145 10.55 -0.49 -1.82
CA ILE A 145 10.21 0.94 -1.93
C ILE A 145 9.76 1.51 -0.59
N ILE A 146 8.86 0.84 0.13
CA ILE A 146 8.36 1.33 1.42
C ILE A 146 9.50 1.44 2.44
N MET A 147 10.39 0.44 2.48
CA MET A 147 11.48 0.41 3.44
C MET A 147 12.55 1.43 3.09
N TYR A 148 12.84 1.60 1.79
CA TYR A 148 13.74 2.64 1.32
C TYR A 148 13.20 4.03 1.66
N SER A 149 11.93 4.31 1.34
CA SER A 149 11.30 5.61 1.64
C SER A 149 11.33 5.92 3.14
N ALA A 150 10.98 4.95 3.99
CA ALA A 150 11.00 5.12 5.44
C ALA A 150 12.42 5.35 5.99
N CYS A 151 13.37 4.51 5.61
CA CYS A 151 14.73 4.60 6.14
C CYS A 151 15.46 5.83 5.58
N MET A 152 15.16 6.24 4.35
CA MET A 152 15.75 7.44 3.76
C MET A 152 15.27 8.68 4.50
N ALA A 153 13.96 8.76 4.77
CA ALA A 153 13.37 9.82 5.60
C ALA A 153 14.03 9.93 6.98
N ILE A 154 14.28 8.79 7.64
CA ILE A 154 14.87 8.75 8.99
C ILE A 154 16.40 9.00 8.97
N SER A 155 17.12 8.47 7.98
CA SER A 155 18.60 8.60 7.89
C SER A 155 19.10 10.03 7.71
N LYS A 156 18.20 10.97 7.39
CA LYS A 156 18.49 12.40 7.32
C LYS A 156 18.29 13.12 8.64
N ALA A 157 17.44 12.57 9.51
CA ALA A 157 17.19 13.09 10.85
C ALA A 157 18.15 12.52 11.89
N ILE A 158 18.70 11.32 11.64
CA ILE A 158 19.60 10.63 12.54
C ILE A 158 20.98 10.53 11.88
N PRO A 159 22.09 10.86 12.57
CA PRO A 159 23.45 10.73 12.04
C PRO A 159 23.92 9.26 12.00
N ILE A 160 23.07 8.35 11.52
CA ILE A 160 23.38 6.93 11.32
C ILE A 160 23.39 6.65 9.81
N PRO A 161 24.43 5.99 9.28
CA PRO A 161 24.47 5.59 7.88
C PRO A 161 23.25 4.77 7.47
N PHE A 162 22.69 5.07 6.29
CA PHE A 162 21.48 4.42 5.75
C PHE A 162 21.54 2.88 5.81
N HIS A 163 22.68 2.27 5.47
CA HIS A 163 22.85 0.81 5.49
C HIS A 163 22.76 0.19 6.89
N ILE A 164 23.23 0.91 7.92
CA ILE A 164 23.15 0.44 9.31
C ILE A 164 21.71 0.54 9.79
N LEU A 165 21.06 1.70 9.56
CA LEU A 165 19.67 1.92 9.94
C LEU A 165 18.73 0.90 9.31
N THR A 166 18.82 0.71 7.99
CA THR A 166 17.99 -0.27 7.26
C THR A 166 18.18 -1.68 7.79
N THR A 167 19.42 -2.10 8.07
CA THR A 167 19.70 -3.43 8.64
C THR A 167 19.06 -3.61 10.01
N LEU A 168 19.19 -2.63 10.91
CA LEU A 168 18.63 -2.70 12.26
C LEU A 168 17.10 -2.76 12.22
N VAL A 169 16.46 -1.90 11.44
CA VAL A 169 15.00 -1.85 11.30
C VAL A 169 14.46 -3.15 10.71
N CYS A 170 15.04 -3.64 9.61
CA CYS A 170 14.64 -4.90 9.01
C CYS A 170 14.85 -6.08 9.97
N LEU A 171 15.96 -6.11 10.71
CA LEU A 171 16.23 -7.15 11.70
C LEU A 171 15.15 -7.18 12.79
N VAL A 172 14.78 -6.03 13.36
CA VAL A 172 13.70 -5.93 14.34
C VAL A 172 12.40 -6.47 13.75
N CYS A 173 12.06 -6.07 12.51
CA CYS A 173 10.87 -6.56 11.81
C CYS A 173 10.84 -8.08 11.67
N ILE A 174 11.95 -8.66 11.20
CA ILE A 174 12.09 -10.09 10.99
C ILE A 174 11.89 -10.83 12.32
N LEU A 175 12.57 -10.39 13.38
CA LEU A 175 12.53 -11.06 14.68
C LEU A 175 11.11 -11.14 15.25
N TYR A 176 10.39 -10.01 15.31
CA TYR A 176 9.05 -10.02 15.90
C TYR A 176 8.02 -10.75 15.01
N THR A 177 8.20 -10.72 13.69
CA THR A 177 7.31 -11.41 12.74
C THR A 177 7.48 -12.93 12.82
N VAL A 178 8.73 -13.40 12.82
CA VAL A 178 9.09 -14.83 12.95
C VAL A 178 8.54 -15.42 14.25
N MET A 179 8.53 -14.63 15.32
CA MET A 179 8.13 -15.12 16.63
C MET A 179 6.63 -15.04 16.86
N GLY A 180 6.01 -13.92 16.50
CA GLY A 180 4.61 -13.65 16.81
C GLY A 180 3.56 -14.26 15.86
N GLY A 181 3.93 -14.59 14.62
CA GLY A 181 2.96 -14.96 13.57
C GLY A 181 1.89 -13.88 13.37
N LEU A 182 0.75 -14.22 12.75
CA LEU A 182 -0.32 -13.25 12.50
C LEU A 182 -0.81 -12.57 13.80
N ARG A 183 -0.89 -13.29 14.92
CA ARG A 183 -1.35 -12.70 16.18
C ARG A 183 -0.42 -11.60 16.64
N GLY A 184 0.90 -11.87 16.65
CA GLY A 184 1.89 -10.86 16.98
C GLY A 184 1.81 -9.65 16.04
N VAL A 185 1.77 -9.92 14.73
CA VAL A 185 1.67 -8.87 13.69
C VAL A 185 0.47 -7.95 13.92
N VAL A 186 -0.72 -8.49 14.16
CA VAL A 186 -1.91 -7.64 14.35
C VAL A 186 -1.82 -6.77 15.61
N TRP A 187 -1.24 -7.28 16.69
CA TRP A 187 -1.08 -6.50 17.92
C TRP A 187 0.06 -5.48 17.85
N THR A 188 1.16 -5.80 17.16
CA THR A 188 2.22 -4.81 16.88
C THR A 188 1.67 -3.69 16.01
N ASP A 189 0.89 -4.03 14.99
CA ASP A 189 0.30 -3.06 14.09
C ASP A 189 -0.73 -2.18 14.79
N PHE A 190 -1.51 -2.72 15.73
CA PHE A 190 -2.42 -1.93 16.56
C PHE A 190 -1.68 -0.85 17.36
N LEU A 191 -0.53 -1.20 17.95
CA LEU A 191 0.33 -0.23 18.63
C LEU A 191 0.91 0.79 17.63
N GLN A 192 1.47 0.31 16.52
CA GLN A 192 2.08 1.14 15.48
C GLN A 192 1.08 2.14 14.86
N ALA A 193 -0.17 1.73 14.66
CA ALA A 193 -1.26 2.59 14.22
C ALA A 193 -1.51 3.77 15.17
N SER A 194 -1.37 3.57 16.49
CA SER A 194 -1.56 4.65 17.45
C SER A 194 -0.46 5.70 17.34
N PHE A 195 0.81 5.27 17.20
CA PHE A 195 1.93 6.18 16.94
C PHE A 195 1.72 6.99 15.65
N MET A 196 1.32 6.33 14.57
CA MET A 196 1.03 6.98 13.29
C MET A 196 -0.05 8.06 13.45
N TYR A 197 -1.21 7.70 14.00
CA TYR A 197 -2.36 8.59 14.12
C TYR A 197 -2.07 9.76 15.07
N THR A 198 -1.50 9.48 16.25
CA THR A 198 -1.16 10.51 17.23
C THR A 198 -0.10 11.46 16.69
N SER A 199 0.95 10.96 16.02
CA SER A 199 1.97 11.82 15.42
C SER A 199 1.37 12.76 14.37
N LEU A 200 0.50 12.24 13.50
CA LEU A 200 -0.08 13.00 12.41
C LEU A 200 -1.01 14.08 12.95
N MET A 201 -1.90 13.73 13.87
CA MET A 201 -2.84 14.69 14.46
C MET A 201 -2.14 15.83 15.20
N ILE A 202 -1.07 15.55 15.95
CA ILE A 202 -0.30 16.58 16.65
C ILE A 202 0.36 17.53 15.64
N ILE A 203 1.00 17.00 14.59
CA ILE A 203 1.66 17.83 13.57
C ILE A 203 0.64 18.70 12.83
N LEU A 204 -0.51 18.14 12.44
CA LEU A 204 -1.57 18.90 11.79
C LEU A 204 -2.03 20.08 12.67
N ALA A 205 -2.35 19.80 13.94
CA ALA A 205 -2.81 20.82 14.88
C ALA A 205 -1.77 21.91 15.14
N LEU A 206 -0.51 21.53 15.38
CA LEU A 206 0.60 22.46 15.59
C LEU A 206 0.90 23.30 14.36
N THR A 207 0.80 22.72 13.16
CA THR A 207 1.03 23.45 11.92
C THR A 207 -0.05 24.51 11.70
N VAL A 208 -1.32 24.14 11.87
CA VAL A 208 -2.43 25.09 11.78
C VAL A 208 -2.25 26.23 12.79
N TYR A 209 -1.85 25.93 14.02
CA TYR A 209 -1.57 26.94 15.04
C TYR A 209 -0.42 27.88 14.62
N ASN A 210 0.71 27.32 14.16
CA ASN A 210 1.89 28.09 13.76
C ASN A 210 1.65 29.00 12.53
N VAL A 211 0.78 28.59 11.62
CA VAL A 211 0.41 29.39 10.43
C VAL A 211 -0.53 30.56 10.81
N GLY A 212 -1.15 30.53 11.98
CA GLY A 212 -2.11 31.54 12.43
C GLY A 212 -3.57 31.16 12.23
N GLY A 213 -3.88 29.87 12.10
CA GLY A 213 -5.22 29.31 12.04
C GLY A 213 -5.70 28.89 10.64
N ILE A 214 -6.85 28.21 10.61
CA ILE A 214 -7.39 27.56 9.41
C ILE A 214 -7.69 28.55 8.28
N SER A 215 -8.16 29.76 8.60
CA SER A 215 -8.46 30.77 7.59
C SER A 215 -7.22 31.17 6.79
N LYS A 216 -6.08 31.37 7.46
CA LYS A 216 -4.81 31.69 6.79
C LYS A 216 -4.28 30.51 5.99
N VAL A 217 -4.45 29.29 6.50
CA VAL A 217 -4.11 28.07 5.76
C VAL A 217 -4.87 28.00 4.44
N ILE A 218 -6.19 28.19 4.47
CA ILE A 218 -7.04 28.15 3.27
C ILE A 218 -6.61 29.25 2.29
N GLU A 219 -6.42 30.48 2.76
CA GLU A 219 -5.99 31.61 1.91
C GLU A 219 -4.66 31.32 1.19
N ILE A 220 -3.63 30.87 1.92
CA ILE A 220 -2.32 30.58 1.33
C ILE A 220 -2.40 29.39 0.36
N ALA A 221 -3.11 28.32 0.75
CA ALA A 221 -3.27 27.12 -0.06
C ALA A 221 -4.04 27.39 -1.36
N ASP A 222 -5.08 28.22 -1.30
CA ASP A 222 -5.89 28.61 -2.46
C ASP A 222 -5.08 29.49 -3.43
N ASN A 223 -4.37 30.50 -2.91
CA ASN A 223 -3.46 31.34 -3.70
C ASN A 223 -2.34 30.51 -4.36
N GLY A 224 -1.93 29.41 -3.74
CA GLY A 224 -1.01 28.44 -4.34
C GLY A 224 -1.65 27.46 -5.33
N GLY A 225 -2.97 27.47 -5.51
CA GLY A 225 -3.69 26.52 -6.34
C GLY A 225 -3.69 25.08 -5.82
N ARG A 226 -3.45 24.87 -4.51
CA ARG A 226 -3.44 23.54 -3.88
C ARG A 226 -4.84 23.00 -3.64
N LEU A 227 -5.85 23.87 -3.49
CA LEU A 227 -7.25 23.48 -3.23
C LEU A 227 -8.05 23.15 -4.50
N ASN A 228 -7.42 23.26 -5.68
CA ASN A 228 -8.03 22.98 -6.98
C ASN A 228 -8.21 21.47 -7.22
N ILE A 229 -9.24 20.87 -6.63
CA ILE A 229 -9.54 19.43 -6.75
C ILE A 229 -10.41 19.05 -7.96
N LEU A 230 -11.10 20.02 -8.57
CA LEU A 230 -12.12 19.78 -9.59
C LEU A 230 -11.58 19.88 -11.03
N ASN A 231 -10.51 19.17 -11.36
CA ASN A 231 -10.01 19.09 -12.75
C ASN A 231 -10.66 17.94 -13.52
N PHE A 232 -11.75 18.23 -14.24
CA PHE A 232 -12.50 17.24 -15.03
C PHE A 232 -11.99 17.05 -16.46
N ASP A 233 -10.81 17.58 -16.82
CA ASP A 233 -10.19 17.33 -18.13
C ASP A 233 -9.94 15.82 -18.34
N PRO A 234 -10.54 15.19 -19.37
CA PRO A 234 -10.33 13.77 -19.67
C PRO A 234 -8.97 13.47 -20.31
N ASN A 235 -8.11 14.47 -20.52
CA ASN A 235 -6.79 14.30 -21.11
C ASN A 235 -5.92 13.26 -20.36
N PRO A 236 -5.60 12.11 -21.00
CA PRO A 236 -4.85 11.03 -20.36
C PRO A 236 -3.34 11.30 -20.23
N PHE A 237 -2.85 12.41 -20.80
CA PHE A 237 -1.44 12.85 -20.72
C PHE A 237 -1.18 13.79 -19.54
N SER A 238 -2.24 14.28 -18.89
CA SER A 238 -2.11 15.07 -17.66
C SER A 238 -1.59 14.19 -16.52
N ARG A 239 -0.82 14.78 -15.57
CA ARG A 239 -0.38 14.01 -14.40
C ARG A 239 -1.58 13.52 -13.60
N TYR A 240 -2.49 14.43 -13.27
CA TYR A 240 -3.74 14.17 -12.56
C TYR A 240 -4.93 14.89 -13.20
N SER A 241 -6.05 14.18 -13.22
CA SER A 241 -7.42 14.66 -13.44
C SER A 241 -8.35 13.81 -12.60
N VAL A 242 -9.56 14.31 -12.30
CA VAL A 242 -10.56 13.56 -11.51
C VAL A 242 -10.76 12.15 -12.06
N TRP A 243 -10.78 12.00 -13.39
CA TRP A 243 -10.92 10.70 -14.06
C TRP A 243 -9.72 9.79 -13.85
N SER A 244 -8.51 10.28 -14.16
CA SER A 244 -7.30 9.45 -14.11
C SER A 244 -7.01 8.99 -12.69
N ILE A 245 -7.10 9.89 -11.70
CA ILE A 245 -6.83 9.55 -10.32
C ILE A 245 -7.93 8.67 -9.72
N SER A 246 -9.21 8.89 -10.03
CA SER A 246 -10.30 8.08 -9.47
C SER A 246 -10.25 6.64 -9.99
N ILE A 247 -10.05 6.45 -11.29
CA ILE A 247 -9.90 5.11 -11.89
C ILE A 247 -8.67 4.41 -11.30
N ALA A 248 -7.55 5.13 -11.21
CA ALA A 248 -6.32 4.61 -10.63
C ALA A 248 -6.47 4.27 -9.13
N ALA A 249 -7.23 5.07 -8.38
CA ALA A 249 -7.51 4.86 -6.97
C ALA A 249 -8.40 3.63 -6.74
N ILE A 250 -9.47 3.47 -7.52
CA ILE A 250 -10.39 2.33 -7.40
C ILE A 250 -9.66 1.00 -7.64
N LEU A 251 -8.87 0.91 -8.72
CA LEU A 251 -8.15 -0.32 -9.03
C LEU A 251 -7.06 -0.61 -8.01
N PHE A 252 -6.30 0.41 -7.59
CA PHE A 252 -5.27 0.24 -6.57
C PHE A 252 -5.86 -0.17 -5.22
N ALA A 253 -6.94 0.49 -4.77
CA ALA A 253 -7.60 0.14 -3.52
C ALA A 253 -8.24 -1.24 -3.58
N THR A 254 -8.79 -1.65 -4.74
CA THR A 254 -9.28 -3.03 -4.95
C THR A 254 -8.13 -4.02 -4.88
N TYR A 255 -7.00 -3.74 -5.53
CA TYR A 255 -5.79 -4.56 -5.45
C TYR A 255 -5.35 -4.75 -3.98
N ASN A 256 -5.28 -3.65 -3.23
CA ASN A 256 -4.72 -3.63 -1.89
C ASN A 256 -5.68 -4.16 -0.80
N ASN A 257 -6.99 -3.95 -0.93
CA ASN A 257 -7.96 -4.36 0.09
C ASN A 257 -8.71 -5.66 -0.24
N CYS A 258 -9.00 -5.90 -1.52
CA CYS A 258 -9.85 -7.03 -1.93
C CYS A 258 -9.03 -8.24 -2.38
N THR A 259 -7.86 -8.03 -2.95
CA THR A 259 -7.02 -9.11 -3.51
C THR A 259 -5.67 -9.27 -2.84
N ASN A 260 -5.48 -8.68 -1.65
CA ASN A 260 -4.26 -8.81 -0.88
C ASN A 260 -4.39 -9.94 0.17
N PRO A 261 -3.70 -11.07 -0.02
CA PRO A 261 -3.67 -12.18 0.93
C PRO A 261 -3.46 -11.78 2.40
N GLY A 262 -2.55 -10.84 2.70
CA GLY A 262 -2.27 -10.45 4.09
C GLY A 262 -3.44 -9.71 4.74
N ILE A 263 -4.12 -8.86 3.98
CA ILE A 263 -5.33 -8.16 4.43
C ILE A 263 -6.51 -9.14 4.55
N ILE A 264 -6.70 -10.02 3.57
CA ILE A 264 -7.77 -11.04 3.61
C ILE A 264 -7.57 -12.02 4.78
N GLN A 265 -6.34 -12.46 5.04
CA GLN A 265 -6.01 -13.34 6.18
C GLN A 265 -6.46 -12.76 7.53
N ARG A 266 -6.35 -11.44 7.71
CA ARG A 266 -6.80 -10.77 8.94
C ARG A 266 -8.31 -10.80 9.11
N TYR A 267 -9.07 -10.60 8.03
CA TYR A 267 -10.52 -10.78 8.10
C TYR A 267 -10.90 -12.23 8.41
N LEU A 268 -10.16 -13.20 7.85
CA LEU A 268 -10.36 -14.62 8.11
C LEU A 268 -9.92 -15.05 9.53
N SER A 269 -9.14 -14.22 10.23
CA SER A 269 -8.72 -14.41 11.63
C SER A 269 -9.78 -13.96 12.66
N LEU A 270 -10.88 -13.38 12.19
CA LEU A 270 -12.00 -13.00 13.05
C LEU A 270 -12.90 -14.21 13.33
N PRO A 271 -13.53 -14.28 14.51
CA PRO A 271 -14.25 -15.48 14.94
C PRO A 271 -15.59 -15.67 14.20
N THR A 272 -16.18 -14.60 13.67
CA THR A 272 -17.49 -14.67 13.00
C THR A 272 -17.54 -13.82 11.75
N TYR A 273 -18.33 -14.28 10.78
CA TYR A 273 -18.55 -13.58 9.52
C TYR A 273 -19.14 -12.18 9.71
N SER A 274 -20.09 -12.03 10.64
CA SER A 274 -20.69 -10.72 10.96
C SER A 274 -19.63 -9.72 11.42
N LYS A 275 -18.71 -10.13 12.30
CA LYS A 275 -17.57 -9.29 12.71
C LYS A 275 -16.66 -8.96 11.54
N ALA A 276 -16.35 -9.91 10.67
CA ALA A 276 -15.53 -9.67 9.48
C ALA A 276 -16.12 -8.61 8.55
N LYS A 277 -17.44 -8.61 8.34
CA LYS A 277 -18.12 -7.58 7.56
C LYS A 277 -18.06 -6.20 8.22
N THR A 278 -18.34 -6.11 9.52
CA THR A 278 -18.26 -4.84 10.25
C THR A 278 -16.83 -4.28 10.25
N VAL A 279 -15.85 -5.15 10.44
CA VAL A 279 -14.42 -4.78 10.42
C VAL A 279 -13.99 -4.31 9.03
N ALA A 280 -14.52 -4.90 7.94
CA ALA A 280 -14.25 -4.44 6.58
C ALA A 280 -14.69 -2.99 6.35
N LEU A 281 -15.90 -2.64 6.79
CA LEU A 281 -16.41 -1.27 6.67
C LEU A 281 -15.63 -0.30 7.58
N ALA A 282 -15.38 -0.69 8.84
CA ALA A 282 -14.63 0.13 9.79
C ALA A 282 -13.19 0.39 9.32
N SER A 283 -12.53 -0.63 8.75
CA SER A 283 -11.18 -0.48 8.16
C SER A 283 -11.21 0.47 6.96
N GLY A 284 -12.23 0.38 6.10
CA GLY A 284 -12.42 1.32 4.98
C GLY A 284 -12.57 2.77 5.44
N ILE A 285 -13.36 3.02 6.49
CA ILE A 285 -13.50 4.36 7.08
C ILE A 285 -12.17 4.87 7.64
N ALA A 286 -11.41 4.00 8.33
CA ALA A 286 -10.10 4.35 8.88
C ALA A 286 -9.06 4.67 7.78
N ASN A 287 -9.08 3.93 6.67
CA ASN A 287 -8.20 4.24 5.52
C ASN A 287 -8.57 5.58 4.88
N ILE A 288 -9.86 5.85 4.71
CA ILE A 288 -10.36 7.13 4.17
C ILE A 288 -9.92 8.29 5.07
N SER A 289 -10.07 8.16 6.38
CA SER A 289 -9.66 9.22 7.31
C SER A 289 -8.15 9.47 7.24
N MET A 290 -7.33 8.40 7.23
CA MET A 290 -5.89 8.55 7.06
C MET A 290 -5.50 9.21 5.74
N ALA A 291 -6.05 8.75 4.62
CA ALA A 291 -5.78 9.31 3.29
C ALA A 291 -6.07 10.82 3.21
N VAL A 292 -7.15 11.28 3.82
CA VAL A 292 -7.49 12.71 3.87
C VAL A 292 -6.49 13.48 4.75
N LEU A 293 -6.14 12.96 5.93
CA LEU A 293 -5.19 13.60 6.83
C LEU A 293 -3.79 13.75 6.21
N GLU A 294 -3.34 12.77 5.44
CA GLU A 294 -2.07 12.79 4.70
C GLU A 294 -2.04 13.88 3.63
N VAL A 295 -3.14 14.06 2.88
CA VAL A 295 -3.25 15.15 1.91
C VAL A 295 -3.26 16.51 2.60
N ILE A 296 -3.99 16.64 3.72
CA ILE A 296 -4.01 17.86 4.52
C ILE A 296 -2.61 18.19 5.04
N LEU A 297 -1.82 17.20 5.47
CA LEU A 297 -0.44 17.40 5.90
C LEU A 297 0.38 18.08 4.78
N GLY A 298 0.28 17.60 3.55
CA GLY A 298 1.00 18.21 2.42
C GLY A 298 0.59 19.65 2.13
N ILE A 299 -0.71 19.96 2.23
CA ILE A 299 -1.22 21.34 2.12
C ILE A 299 -0.65 22.22 3.23
N LEU A 300 -0.64 21.73 4.47
CA LEU A 300 -0.12 22.46 5.62
C LEU A 300 1.39 22.70 5.55
N VAL A 301 2.16 21.73 5.07
CA VAL A 301 3.60 21.93 4.84
C VAL A 301 3.83 23.01 3.77
N TYR A 302 2.97 23.05 2.73
CA TYR A 302 3.02 24.12 1.73
C TYR A 302 2.76 25.50 2.33
N THR A 303 1.81 25.65 3.24
CA THR A 303 1.53 26.98 3.82
C THR A 303 2.67 27.51 4.69
N VAL A 304 3.56 26.63 5.18
CA VAL A 304 4.79 27.04 5.87
C VAL A 304 5.87 27.48 4.87
N TYR A 305 6.05 26.74 3.78
CA TYR A 305 7.14 26.96 2.81
C TYR A 305 6.76 27.72 1.54
N TYR A 306 5.54 28.27 1.44
CA TYR A 306 5.03 28.91 0.22
C TYR A 306 5.91 30.06 -0.33
N LYS A 307 6.73 30.68 0.53
CA LYS A 307 7.67 31.76 0.19
C LYS A 307 9.12 31.31 -0.03
N CYS A 308 9.49 30.17 0.55
CA CYS A 308 10.84 29.65 0.50
C CYS A 308 10.77 28.12 0.43
N ASP A 309 10.69 27.61 -0.79
CA ASP A 309 10.62 26.18 -1.06
C ASP A 309 11.98 25.51 -0.74
N PRO A 310 12.03 24.48 0.11
CA PRO A 310 13.29 23.85 0.53
C PRO A 310 14.08 23.20 -0.61
N LEU A 311 13.41 22.70 -1.65
CA LEU A 311 14.07 22.04 -2.77
C LEU A 311 14.65 23.06 -3.75
N MET A 312 13.86 24.09 -4.09
CA MET A 312 14.29 25.17 -4.98
C MET A 312 15.40 26.03 -4.34
N SER A 313 15.37 26.22 -3.03
CA SER A 313 16.42 26.89 -2.25
C SER A 313 17.67 26.03 -2.01
N LYS A 314 17.63 24.74 -2.37
CA LYS A 314 18.70 23.74 -2.12
C LYS A 314 18.99 23.47 -0.64
N GLU A 315 18.07 23.76 0.26
CA GLU A 315 18.14 23.27 1.65
C GLU A 315 18.04 21.75 1.70
N ILE A 316 17.20 21.16 0.84
CA ILE A 316 17.12 19.72 0.63
C ILE A 316 17.60 19.34 -0.78
N SER A 317 18.19 18.16 -0.90
CA SER A 317 18.72 17.68 -2.18
C SER A 317 17.70 16.87 -2.97
N ASN A 318 16.69 16.32 -2.30
CA ASN A 318 15.68 15.45 -2.89
C ASN A 318 14.30 15.79 -2.34
N ALA A 319 13.28 15.79 -3.20
CA ALA A 319 11.91 16.09 -2.83
C ALA A 319 11.39 15.19 -1.68
N ASP A 320 11.78 13.90 -1.68
CA ASP A 320 11.40 12.93 -0.65
C ASP A 320 11.85 13.31 0.79
N GLN A 321 12.76 14.28 0.92
CA GLN A 321 13.25 14.79 2.21
C GLN A 321 12.37 15.91 2.79
N LEU A 322 11.38 16.41 2.05
CA LEU A 322 10.57 17.57 2.44
C LEU A 322 9.86 17.37 3.79
N ILE A 323 9.17 16.24 3.96
CA ILE A 323 8.38 15.97 5.17
C ILE A 323 9.28 15.78 6.41
N PRO A 324 10.36 14.98 6.35
CA PRO A 324 11.34 14.92 7.44
C PRO A 324 11.96 16.28 7.77
N HIS A 325 12.38 17.05 6.75
CA HIS A 325 12.96 18.39 6.93
C HIS A 325 12.01 19.34 7.65
N TYR A 326 10.74 19.34 7.26
CA TYR A 326 9.70 20.13 7.93
C TYR A 326 9.61 19.84 9.42
N ILE A 327 9.62 18.55 9.79
CA ILE A 327 9.34 18.13 11.15
C ILE A 327 10.54 18.37 12.06
N MET A 328 11.75 18.17 11.53
CA MET A 328 12.98 18.54 12.23
C MET A 328 13.02 20.04 12.53
N ASN A 329 12.56 20.89 11.60
CA ASN A 329 12.47 22.34 11.82
C ASN A 329 11.40 22.72 12.86
N MET A 330 10.36 21.89 13.06
CA MET A 330 9.33 22.10 14.08
C MET A 330 9.79 21.73 15.50
N ASP A 331 10.76 20.81 15.64
CA ASP A 331 11.14 20.21 16.92
C ASP A 331 11.60 21.22 17.98
N ASN A 332 12.22 22.32 17.53
CA ASN A 332 12.64 23.44 18.37
C ASN A 332 11.51 24.00 19.26
N LYS A 333 10.24 23.72 18.93
CA LYS A 333 9.05 24.17 19.67
C LYS A 333 8.47 23.12 20.62
N LEU A 334 8.67 21.82 20.36
CA LEU A 334 8.10 20.73 21.16
C LEU A 334 9.04 19.51 21.16
N PRO A 335 9.91 19.37 22.16
CA PRO A 335 10.84 18.24 22.25
C PRO A 335 10.11 16.89 22.21
N GLY A 336 10.62 15.93 21.44
CA GLY A 336 10.02 14.59 21.31
C GLY A 336 9.07 14.44 20.12
N LEU A 337 8.69 15.54 19.44
CA LEU A 337 7.78 15.52 18.30
C LEU A 337 8.42 14.81 17.09
N THR A 338 9.69 15.08 16.83
CA THR A 338 10.41 14.45 15.72
C THR A 338 10.54 12.95 15.94
N GLY A 339 10.88 12.52 17.15
CA GLY A 339 10.94 11.10 17.52
C GLY A 339 9.60 10.41 17.38
N LEU A 340 8.52 11.06 17.82
CA LEU A 340 7.16 10.55 17.67
C LEU A 340 6.77 10.37 16.19
N PHE A 341 7.11 11.34 15.33
CA PHE A 341 6.81 11.23 13.90
C PHE A 341 7.66 10.19 13.18
N LEU A 342 8.97 10.15 13.42
CA LEU A 342 9.82 9.13 12.82
C LEU A 342 9.41 7.73 13.30
N ALA A 343 8.95 7.60 14.55
CA ALA A 343 8.32 6.38 15.04
C ALA A 343 7.04 6.06 14.25
N GLY A 344 6.22 7.06 13.92
CA GLY A 344 5.06 6.93 13.04
C GLY A 344 5.40 6.45 11.62
N ILE A 345 6.38 7.07 10.93
CA ILE A 345 6.85 6.64 9.60
C ILE A 345 7.31 5.18 9.64
N LEU A 346 8.11 4.84 10.64
CA LEU A 346 8.68 3.51 10.78
C LEU A 346 7.62 2.47 11.13
N SER A 347 6.68 2.83 12.01
CA SER A 347 5.48 2.04 12.34
C SER A 347 4.69 1.68 11.08
N ALA A 348 4.47 2.65 10.20
CA ALA A 348 3.78 2.42 8.94
C ALA A 348 4.54 1.43 8.04
N ALA A 349 5.86 1.61 7.89
CA ALA A 349 6.68 0.69 7.08
C ALA A 349 6.76 -0.73 7.66
N LEU A 350 6.95 -0.85 8.97
CA LEU A 350 7.06 -2.13 9.70
C LEU A 350 5.76 -2.93 9.66
N SER A 351 4.61 -2.27 9.82
CA SER A 351 3.30 -2.94 9.72
C SER A 351 3.08 -3.54 8.33
N THR A 352 3.41 -2.81 7.26
CA THR A 352 3.31 -3.32 5.88
C THR A 352 4.32 -4.45 5.64
N LEU A 353 5.58 -4.30 6.06
CA LEU A 353 6.62 -5.30 5.85
C LEU A 353 6.30 -6.63 6.56
N SER A 354 5.84 -6.57 7.81
CA SER A 354 5.48 -7.76 8.59
C SER A 354 4.23 -8.47 8.04
N THR A 355 3.24 -7.73 7.55
CA THR A 355 2.06 -8.26 6.84
C THR A 355 2.46 -9.03 5.59
N MET A 356 3.34 -8.44 4.80
CA MET A 356 3.87 -9.06 3.61
C MET A 356 4.62 -10.36 3.97
N MET A 357 5.56 -10.29 4.92
CA MET A 357 6.32 -11.45 5.35
C MET A 357 5.43 -12.61 5.82
N ASN A 358 4.43 -12.31 6.66
CA ASN A 358 3.49 -13.33 7.15
C ASN A 358 2.71 -13.98 6.00
N SER A 359 2.10 -13.17 5.14
CA SER A 359 1.28 -13.68 4.04
C SER A 359 2.08 -14.43 2.98
N LEU A 360 3.23 -13.89 2.56
CA LEU A 360 4.14 -14.53 1.61
C LEU A 360 4.73 -15.83 2.15
N SER A 361 4.96 -15.94 3.46
CA SER A 361 5.42 -17.20 4.06
C SER A 361 4.43 -18.34 3.85
N GLY A 362 3.13 -18.07 4.02
CA GLY A 362 2.07 -19.03 3.74
C GLY A 362 1.95 -19.37 2.26
N ILE A 363 1.98 -18.36 1.39
CA ILE A 363 1.92 -18.54 -0.07
C ILE A 363 3.07 -19.40 -0.57
N LEU A 364 4.31 -19.04 -0.22
CA LEU A 364 5.49 -19.81 -0.62
C LEU A 364 5.45 -21.23 -0.06
N PHE A 365 5.02 -21.39 1.19
CA PHE A 365 4.88 -22.71 1.79
C PHE A 365 3.85 -23.59 1.06
N ASP A 366 2.61 -23.13 0.91
CA ASP A 366 1.52 -23.94 0.35
C ASP A 366 1.62 -24.11 -1.16
N ASP A 367 2.16 -23.14 -1.88
CA ASP A 367 2.17 -23.15 -3.35
C ASP A 367 3.47 -23.72 -3.94
N PHE A 368 4.61 -23.52 -3.26
CA PHE A 368 5.94 -23.86 -3.81
C PHE A 368 6.75 -24.84 -2.98
N VAL A 369 6.60 -24.88 -1.65
CA VAL A 369 7.40 -25.79 -0.82
C VAL A 369 6.68 -27.11 -0.62
N LYS A 370 5.49 -27.09 -0.02
CA LYS A 370 4.70 -28.27 0.33
C LYS A 370 4.39 -29.17 -0.88
N PRO A 371 4.05 -28.64 -2.07
CA PRO A 371 3.71 -29.50 -3.21
C PRO A 371 4.92 -30.08 -3.95
N PHE A 372 6.12 -29.53 -3.75
CA PHE A 372 7.34 -29.92 -4.47
C PHE A 372 8.32 -30.72 -3.59
N ILE A 373 8.22 -30.60 -2.26
CA ILE A 373 9.02 -31.38 -1.32
C ILE A 373 8.20 -32.58 -0.82
N LEU A 374 8.62 -33.78 -1.23
CA LEU A 374 8.01 -35.06 -0.87
C LEU A 374 8.47 -35.56 0.50
N ILE A 375 8.11 -34.82 1.56
CA ILE A 375 8.31 -35.24 2.95
C ILE A 375 6.99 -35.26 3.71
N GLU A 376 6.93 -36.05 4.78
CA GLU A 376 5.83 -35.94 5.74
C GLU A 376 5.97 -34.65 6.56
N TRP A 377 4.95 -33.80 6.43
CA TRP A 377 4.86 -32.53 7.14
C TRP A 377 4.19 -32.72 8.50
N ASN A 378 4.95 -32.51 9.58
CA ASN A 378 4.41 -32.37 10.92
C ASN A 378 4.40 -30.89 11.33
N ASP A 379 3.63 -30.55 12.38
CA ASP A 379 3.48 -29.16 12.83
C ASP A 379 4.82 -28.47 13.13
N ARG A 380 5.79 -29.22 13.68
CA ARG A 380 7.12 -28.69 13.98
C ARG A 380 7.88 -28.28 12.71
N ARG A 381 7.92 -29.16 11.69
CA ARG A 381 8.58 -28.91 10.40
C ARG A 381 7.92 -27.77 9.64
N ILE A 382 6.59 -27.73 9.64
CA ILE A 382 5.82 -26.64 9.01
C ILE A 382 6.18 -25.30 9.66
N ASN A 383 6.16 -25.22 10.98
CA ASN A 383 6.46 -23.97 11.69
C ASN A 383 7.91 -23.51 11.46
N ILE A 384 8.89 -24.43 11.47
CA ILE A 384 10.28 -24.10 11.14
C ILE A 384 10.39 -23.58 9.70
N CYS A 385 9.69 -24.21 8.76
CA CYS A 385 9.72 -23.81 7.35
C CYS A 385 9.11 -22.42 7.13
N LEU A 386 7.92 -22.14 7.68
CA LEU A 386 7.28 -20.82 7.60
C LEU A 386 8.20 -19.72 8.14
N LYS A 387 8.83 -19.96 9.30
CA LYS A 387 9.80 -19.03 9.91
C LYS A 387 11.05 -18.84 9.05
N ALA A 388 11.59 -19.91 8.47
CA ALA A 388 12.75 -19.84 7.59
C ALA A 388 12.45 -19.02 6.32
N ILE A 389 11.24 -19.15 5.77
CA ILE A 389 10.79 -18.34 4.63
C ILE A 389 10.74 -16.86 5.00
N VAL A 390 10.17 -16.50 6.15
CA VAL A 390 10.14 -15.11 6.64
C VAL A 390 11.55 -14.52 6.75
N ILE A 391 12.48 -15.25 7.36
CA ILE A 391 13.88 -14.81 7.50
C ILE A 391 14.50 -14.59 6.11
N THR A 392 14.30 -15.54 5.20
CA THR A 392 14.84 -15.47 3.83
C THR A 392 14.30 -14.25 3.08
N LEU A 393 12.99 -14.01 3.13
CA LEU A 393 12.37 -12.84 2.52
C LEU A 393 12.90 -11.53 3.12
N GLY A 394 13.06 -11.47 4.44
CA GLY A 394 13.63 -10.31 5.10
C GLY A 394 15.08 -10.03 4.73
N LEU A 395 15.89 -11.08 4.57
CA LEU A 395 17.25 -10.94 4.06
C LEU A 395 17.26 -10.46 2.60
N ILE A 396 16.38 -10.99 1.74
CA ILE A 396 16.25 -10.52 0.35
C ILE A 396 15.91 -9.04 0.31
N VAL A 397 14.93 -8.58 1.09
CA VAL A 397 14.57 -7.15 1.17
C VAL A 397 15.74 -6.33 1.70
N THR A 398 16.39 -6.76 2.78
CA THR A 398 17.53 -6.03 3.38
C THR A 398 18.70 -5.89 2.40
N ILE A 399 19.07 -6.98 1.71
CA ILE A 399 20.14 -6.96 0.70
C ILE A 399 19.73 -6.11 -0.51
N GLY A 400 18.48 -6.20 -0.94
CA GLY A 400 17.95 -5.40 -2.05
C GLY A 400 18.00 -3.90 -1.77
N LEU A 401 17.75 -3.47 -0.52
CA LEU A 401 17.85 -2.07 -0.10
C LEU A 401 19.26 -1.49 -0.27
N PHE A 402 20.31 -2.30 -0.15
CA PHE A 402 21.69 -1.81 -0.33
C PHE A 402 22.01 -1.45 -1.78
N LYS A 403 21.27 -2.03 -2.74
CA LYS A 403 21.46 -1.79 -4.18
C LYS A 403 20.48 -0.75 -4.73
N LEU A 404 19.47 -0.36 -3.97
CA LEU A 404 18.46 0.57 -4.42
C LEU A 404 18.97 2.00 -4.29
N ASN A 405 19.11 2.68 -5.43
CA ASN A 405 19.36 4.12 -5.49
C ASN A 405 18.31 4.73 -6.40
N THR A 406 17.35 5.46 -5.83
CA THR A 406 16.25 6.03 -6.61
C THR A 406 16.54 7.48 -6.95
N SER A 407 16.76 7.77 -8.23
CA SER A 407 16.86 9.14 -8.78
C SER A 407 15.52 9.69 -9.26
N ALA A 408 14.48 8.86 -9.39
CA ALA A 408 13.14 9.24 -9.81
C ALA A 408 12.20 9.47 -8.61
N GLY A 409 11.19 10.34 -8.78
CA GLY A 409 10.24 10.68 -7.70
C GLY A 409 9.55 9.44 -7.10
N GLY A 410 9.66 9.28 -5.78
CA GLY A 410 9.33 8.03 -5.08
C GLY A 410 7.91 7.53 -5.30
N TYR A 411 6.92 8.43 -5.30
CA TYR A 411 5.51 8.07 -5.47
C TYR A 411 5.21 7.50 -6.87
N GLN A 412 5.75 8.13 -7.90
CA GLN A 412 5.55 7.71 -9.28
C GLN A 412 6.18 6.34 -9.55
N LEU A 413 7.38 6.11 -9.03
CA LEU A 413 8.06 4.82 -9.14
C LEU A 413 7.23 3.73 -8.45
N PHE A 414 6.75 3.99 -7.23
CA PHE A 414 5.83 3.11 -6.51
C PHE A 414 4.58 2.74 -7.31
N ARG A 415 3.86 3.75 -7.82
CA ARG A 415 2.63 3.54 -8.59
C ARG A 415 2.88 2.75 -9.86
N THR A 416 4.01 2.99 -10.52
CA THR A 416 4.38 2.25 -11.72
C THR A 416 4.70 0.79 -11.39
N LEU A 417 5.53 0.53 -10.38
CA LEU A 417 5.93 -0.85 -10.02
C LEU A 417 4.73 -1.70 -9.55
N THR A 418 3.83 -1.12 -8.76
CA THR A 418 2.59 -1.82 -8.35
C THR A 418 1.63 -2.04 -9.51
N SER A 419 1.61 -1.15 -10.51
CA SER A 419 0.76 -1.31 -11.70
C SER A 419 1.17 -2.44 -12.62
N LEU A 420 2.46 -2.82 -12.64
CA LEU A 420 3.00 -3.85 -13.54
C LEU A 420 2.30 -5.20 -13.39
N THR A 421 1.86 -5.50 -12.18
CA THR A 421 1.38 -6.81 -11.77
C THR A 421 0.08 -6.74 -10.99
N GLY A 422 -0.24 -5.62 -10.34
CA GLY A 422 -1.48 -5.45 -9.60
C GLY A 422 -2.72 -5.58 -10.48
N GLY A 423 -2.64 -5.10 -11.74
CA GLY A 423 -3.73 -5.24 -12.71
C GLY A 423 -4.05 -6.70 -13.05
N LEU A 424 -3.03 -7.57 -13.11
CA LEU A 424 -3.22 -9.01 -13.30
C LEU A 424 -3.97 -9.64 -12.13
N ILE A 425 -3.61 -9.30 -10.90
CA ILE A 425 -4.21 -9.90 -9.70
C ILE A 425 -5.69 -9.48 -9.61
N VAL A 426 -5.97 -8.18 -9.79
CA VAL A 426 -7.36 -7.68 -9.85
C VAL A 426 -8.14 -8.39 -10.95
N PHE A 427 -7.55 -8.50 -12.14
CA PHE A 427 -8.18 -9.19 -13.27
C PHE A 427 -8.48 -10.66 -12.96
N ILE A 428 -7.50 -11.48 -12.57
CA ILE A 428 -7.70 -12.93 -12.43
C ILE A 428 -8.77 -13.24 -11.38
N PHE A 429 -8.78 -12.52 -10.24
CA PHE A 429 -9.82 -12.71 -9.22
C PHE A 429 -11.18 -12.23 -9.72
N ALA A 430 -11.28 -11.04 -10.30
CA ALA A 430 -12.55 -10.55 -10.84
C ALA A 430 -13.10 -11.47 -11.95
N PHE A 431 -12.24 -11.95 -12.85
CA PHE A 431 -12.60 -12.86 -13.92
C PHE A 431 -13.09 -14.20 -13.38
N GLY A 432 -12.45 -14.74 -12.34
CA GLY A 432 -12.90 -15.96 -11.67
C GLY A 432 -14.24 -15.80 -10.94
N MET A 433 -14.39 -14.69 -10.20
CA MET A 433 -15.53 -14.43 -9.33
C MET A 433 -16.81 -14.04 -10.07
N PHE A 434 -16.66 -13.24 -11.14
CA PHE A 434 -17.78 -12.61 -11.83
C PHE A 434 -18.05 -13.18 -13.22
N TYR A 435 -17.08 -13.85 -13.87
CA TYR A 435 -17.28 -14.39 -15.22
C TYR A 435 -17.44 -15.91 -15.22
N ARG A 436 -18.65 -16.38 -15.53
CA ARG A 436 -19.00 -17.82 -15.50
C ARG A 436 -18.27 -18.65 -16.55
N ARG A 437 -17.99 -18.08 -17.72
CA ARG A 437 -17.29 -18.76 -18.82
C ARG A 437 -15.77 -18.63 -18.72
N ALA A 438 -15.25 -18.05 -17.63
CA ALA A 438 -13.81 -17.99 -17.43
C ALA A 438 -13.25 -19.40 -17.26
N ASP A 439 -12.21 -19.71 -18.02
CA ASP A 439 -11.44 -20.95 -17.91
C ASP A 439 -9.96 -20.61 -17.63
N GLY A 440 -9.19 -21.61 -17.20
CA GLY A 440 -7.80 -21.36 -16.80
C GLY A 440 -6.92 -20.85 -17.94
N LYS A 441 -7.13 -21.30 -19.19
CA LYS A 441 -6.33 -20.85 -20.34
C LYS A 441 -6.65 -19.40 -20.67
N SER A 442 -7.93 -19.02 -20.74
CA SER A 442 -8.31 -17.62 -21.00
C SER A 442 -7.83 -16.67 -19.91
N ALA A 443 -7.91 -17.08 -18.64
CA ALA A 443 -7.36 -16.31 -17.52
C ALA A 443 -5.84 -16.10 -17.65
N MET A 444 -5.07 -17.14 -18.00
CA MET A 444 -3.61 -17.02 -18.18
C MET A 444 -3.25 -16.14 -19.38
N ILE A 445 -3.90 -16.32 -20.53
CA ILE A 445 -3.61 -15.54 -21.75
C ILE A 445 -3.90 -14.06 -21.51
N GLY A 446 -5.05 -13.73 -20.89
CA GLY A 446 -5.39 -12.36 -20.52
C GLY A 446 -4.37 -11.77 -19.55
N ALA A 447 -4.04 -12.50 -18.49
CA ALA A 447 -3.10 -12.07 -17.46
C ALA A 447 -1.70 -11.75 -18.03
N ILE A 448 -1.16 -12.64 -18.86
CA ILE A 448 0.16 -12.46 -19.48
C ILE A 448 0.16 -11.25 -20.42
N ALA A 449 -0.89 -11.08 -21.24
CA ALA A 449 -1.01 -9.94 -22.14
C ALA A 449 -1.03 -8.60 -21.38
N GLY A 450 -1.80 -8.51 -20.29
CA GLY A 450 -1.84 -7.32 -19.45
C GLY A 450 -0.49 -6.98 -18.82
N VAL A 451 0.20 -7.97 -18.25
CA VAL A 451 1.54 -7.76 -17.67
C VAL A 451 2.54 -7.29 -18.71
N ILE A 452 2.54 -7.89 -19.91
CA ILE A 452 3.45 -7.48 -20.99
C ILE A 452 3.21 -6.01 -21.38
N VAL A 453 1.95 -5.62 -21.57
CA VAL A 453 1.62 -4.23 -21.94
C VAL A 453 1.95 -3.26 -20.81
N SER A 454 1.59 -3.57 -19.56
CA SER A 454 1.92 -2.72 -18.40
C SER A 454 3.43 -2.61 -18.18
N ALA A 455 4.19 -3.69 -18.34
CA ALA A 455 5.65 -3.67 -18.26
C ALA A 455 6.28 -2.84 -19.36
N TRP A 456 5.84 -3.02 -20.61
CA TRP A 456 6.33 -2.24 -21.74
C TRP A 456 6.08 -0.75 -21.58
N LEU A 457 4.87 -0.35 -21.20
CA LEU A 457 4.52 1.05 -20.95
C LEU A 457 5.23 1.59 -19.70
N GLY A 458 5.23 0.85 -18.61
CA GLY A 458 5.84 1.27 -17.35
C GLY A 458 7.35 1.50 -17.48
N ILE A 459 8.07 0.58 -18.12
CA ILE A 459 9.51 0.74 -18.36
C ILE A 459 9.77 1.90 -19.33
N GLY A 460 8.99 2.03 -20.41
CA GLY A 460 9.12 3.15 -21.36
C GLY A 460 8.90 4.52 -20.70
N ILE A 461 7.89 4.64 -19.84
CA ILE A 461 7.63 5.89 -19.09
C ILE A 461 8.76 6.17 -18.10
N GLN A 462 9.17 5.19 -17.29
CA GLN A 462 10.20 5.41 -16.26
C GLN A 462 11.56 5.73 -16.86
N THR A 463 11.92 5.11 -17.99
CA THR A 463 13.16 5.44 -18.72
C THR A 463 13.11 6.87 -19.29
N ALA A 464 11.99 7.28 -19.89
CA ALA A 464 11.82 8.63 -20.40
C ALA A 464 11.89 9.69 -19.27
N VAL A 465 11.25 9.43 -18.12
CA VAL A 465 11.34 10.26 -16.91
C VAL A 465 12.77 10.31 -16.38
N GLY A 466 13.44 9.17 -16.25
CA GLY A 466 14.82 9.09 -15.78
C GLY A 466 15.83 9.82 -16.67
N SER A 467 15.55 9.90 -17.97
CA SER A 467 16.34 10.69 -18.94
C SER A 467 15.97 12.18 -19.00
N GLY A 468 14.99 12.64 -18.20
CA GLY A 468 14.52 14.02 -18.19
C GLY A 468 13.67 14.44 -19.40
N LYS A 469 13.23 13.49 -20.24
CA LYS A 469 12.39 13.75 -21.43
C LYS A 469 10.90 13.95 -21.11
N ILE A 470 10.46 13.46 -19.96
CA ILE A 470 9.13 13.73 -19.40
C ILE A 470 9.35 14.51 -18.12
N GLN A 471 8.88 15.75 -18.09
CA GLN A 471 9.01 16.64 -16.94
C GLN A 471 7.63 17.03 -16.43
N TYR A 472 7.38 16.75 -15.16
CA TYR A 472 6.13 17.08 -14.50
C TYR A 472 6.25 18.46 -13.87
N VAL A 473 5.42 19.41 -14.33
CA VAL A 473 5.41 20.76 -13.79
C VAL A 473 4.71 20.75 -12.44
N THR A 474 5.36 21.32 -11.43
CA THR A 474 4.78 21.47 -10.10
C THR A 474 3.81 22.65 -10.06
N LYS A 475 2.95 22.67 -9.05
CA LYS A 475 2.23 23.87 -8.63
C LYS A 475 3.23 24.94 -8.19
N ILE A 476 2.78 26.20 -8.14
CA ILE A 476 3.64 27.34 -7.83
C ILE A 476 4.46 27.13 -6.55
N VAL A 477 5.77 27.28 -6.63
CA VAL A 477 6.70 27.34 -5.50
C VAL A 477 7.59 28.57 -5.67
N SER A 478 8.08 29.13 -4.58
CA SER A 478 8.84 30.37 -4.61
C SER A 478 10.04 30.33 -3.68
N ILE A 479 11.07 31.08 -4.02
CA ILE A 479 12.22 31.42 -3.18
C ILE A 479 12.26 32.93 -2.86
N ALA A 480 11.22 33.69 -3.22
CA ALA A 480 11.19 35.14 -3.07
C ALA A 480 11.26 35.62 -1.60
N GLY A 481 10.90 34.77 -0.65
CA GLY A 481 11.02 35.05 0.79
C GLY A 481 12.12 34.26 1.48
N CYS A 482 13.05 33.64 0.74
CA CYS A 482 14.25 33.04 1.33
C CYS A 482 15.24 34.12 1.79
N PRO A 483 16.13 33.83 2.76
CA PRO A 483 17.22 34.72 3.14
C PRO A 483 18.08 35.17 1.95
N GLU A 484 18.48 36.45 1.92
CA GLU A 484 19.18 37.08 0.77
C GLU A 484 20.43 36.31 0.34
N ASN A 485 21.22 35.78 1.28
CA ASN A 485 22.41 34.97 1.00
C ASN A 485 22.11 33.75 0.11
N ILE A 486 20.93 33.13 0.24
CA ILE A 486 20.55 31.97 -0.58
C ILE A 486 20.21 32.41 -2.00
N THR A 487 19.45 33.50 -2.14
CA THR A 487 19.04 34.05 -3.44
C THR A 487 20.26 34.53 -4.24
N GLU A 488 21.23 35.18 -3.60
CA GLU A 488 22.50 35.59 -4.21
C GLU A 488 23.37 34.37 -4.61
N MET A 489 23.48 33.35 -3.74
CA MET A 489 24.23 32.13 -4.06
C MET A 489 23.65 31.34 -5.24
N LEU A 490 22.33 31.38 -5.42
CA LEU A 490 21.66 30.68 -6.52
C LEU A 490 21.85 31.40 -7.86
N ASN A 491 22.14 32.70 -7.88
CA ASN A 491 22.34 33.51 -9.09
C ASN A 491 21.22 33.32 -10.14
N THR A 492 19.99 33.08 -9.68
CA THR A 492 18.84 32.80 -10.56
C THR A 492 17.94 34.02 -10.70
N ASN A 493 17.63 34.39 -11.96
CA ASN A 493 16.62 35.42 -12.27
C ASN A 493 15.18 34.94 -12.03
N VAL A 494 14.98 33.66 -11.70
CA VAL A 494 13.66 33.04 -11.47
C VAL A 494 13.45 32.84 -9.98
N THR A 495 12.60 33.67 -9.38
CA THR A 495 12.25 33.59 -7.94
C THR A 495 11.01 32.75 -7.67
N THR A 496 10.23 32.44 -8.69
CA THR A 496 8.99 31.65 -8.59
C THR A 496 8.90 30.71 -9.80
N SER A 497 8.52 29.46 -9.55
CA SER A 497 8.44 28.40 -10.57
C SER A 497 7.14 27.61 -10.42
N GLY A 498 6.65 26.98 -11.50
CA GLY A 498 5.44 26.17 -11.50
C GLY A 498 4.22 26.87 -12.11
N THR A 499 3.04 26.27 -11.94
CA THR A 499 1.77 26.76 -12.52
C THR A 499 0.63 26.91 -11.49
N LEU A 500 -0.30 27.83 -11.76
CA LEU A 500 -1.59 27.93 -11.06
C LEU A 500 -2.71 27.14 -11.75
N ASP A 501 -2.47 26.68 -12.98
CA ASP A 501 -3.47 26.00 -13.79
C ASP A 501 -4.06 24.80 -13.05
N TYR A 502 -5.33 24.51 -13.30
CA TYR A 502 -6.02 23.36 -12.74
C TYR A 502 -5.32 22.05 -13.13
N SER A 503 -4.86 21.95 -14.38
CA SER A 503 -4.01 20.88 -14.87
C SER A 503 -2.56 21.15 -14.44
N THR A 504 -1.86 20.11 -13.96
CA THR A 504 -0.38 20.14 -13.86
C THR A 504 0.16 19.69 -15.21
N PRO A 505 0.56 20.62 -16.10
CA PRO A 505 0.97 20.27 -17.44
C PRO A 505 2.22 19.41 -17.37
N VAL A 506 2.33 18.50 -18.33
CA VAL A 506 3.48 17.62 -18.49
C VAL A 506 4.19 18.03 -19.75
N ILE A 507 5.48 18.34 -19.62
CA ILE A 507 6.33 18.72 -20.75
C ILE A 507 6.94 17.44 -21.29
N PHE A 508 6.73 17.19 -22.58
CA PHE A 508 7.26 16.03 -23.29
C PHE A 508 8.28 16.51 -24.33
N ALA A 509 9.45 15.89 -24.37
CA ALA A 509 10.35 16.05 -25.50
C ALA A 509 9.72 15.47 -26.78
N ASP A 510 10.06 16.04 -27.93
CA ASP A 510 9.45 15.70 -29.22
C ASP A 510 9.65 14.23 -29.61
N ASP A 511 10.76 13.63 -29.18
CA ASP A 511 11.15 12.26 -29.47
C ASP A 511 10.47 11.21 -28.58
N VAL A 512 9.69 11.62 -27.57
CA VAL A 512 8.94 10.70 -26.71
C VAL A 512 7.74 10.13 -27.48
N PRO A 513 7.68 8.80 -27.70
CA PRO A 513 6.53 8.16 -28.33
C PRO A 513 5.23 8.46 -27.59
N TYR A 514 4.15 8.66 -28.32
CA TYR A 514 2.84 9.03 -27.76
C TYR A 514 2.32 8.03 -26.71
N MET A 515 2.62 6.74 -26.89
CA MET A 515 2.27 5.68 -25.94
C MET A 515 2.90 5.88 -24.55
N TYR A 516 4.08 6.49 -24.47
CA TYR A 516 4.79 6.76 -23.21
C TYR A 516 4.43 8.12 -22.61
N ARG A 517 3.57 8.91 -23.27
CA ARG A 517 3.07 10.17 -22.72
C ARG A 517 1.90 9.98 -21.75
N ILE A 518 1.30 8.79 -21.74
CA ILE A 518 0.15 8.45 -20.88
C ILE A 518 0.54 8.58 -19.41
N SER A 519 -0.36 9.12 -18.59
CA SER A 519 -0.18 9.22 -17.15
C SER A 519 0.15 7.87 -16.52
N PHE A 520 1.21 7.83 -15.70
CA PHE A 520 1.60 6.64 -14.95
C PHE A 520 0.49 6.12 -14.04
N SER A 521 -0.45 6.99 -13.63
CA SER A 521 -1.60 6.62 -12.79
C SER A 521 -2.52 5.60 -13.50
N LEU A 522 -2.63 5.67 -14.83
CA LEU A 522 -3.52 4.83 -15.64
C LEU A 522 -2.92 3.47 -16.02
N LEU A 523 -1.66 3.20 -15.70
CA LEU A 523 -0.98 1.95 -16.10
C LEU A 523 -1.68 0.69 -15.57
N MET A 524 -2.20 0.74 -14.34
CA MET A 524 -2.92 -0.39 -13.75
C MET A 524 -4.26 -0.60 -14.46
N PHE A 525 -4.93 0.48 -14.85
CA PHE A 525 -6.16 0.44 -15.63
C PHE A 525 -5.93 -0.17 -17.00
N ILE A 526 -4.91 0.29 -17.73
CA ILE A 526 -4.57 -0.25 -19.05
C ILE A 526 -4.24 -1.74 -18.97
N GLY A 527 -3.40 -2.15 -18.01
CA GLY A 527 -3.07 -3.56 -17.81
C GLY A 527 -4.28 -4.43 -17.50
N THR A 528 -5.17 -3.95 -16.62
CA THR A 528 -6.41 -4.66 -16.27
C THR A 528 -7.34 -4.74 -17.47
N LEU A 529 -7.52 -3.63 -18.20
CA LEU A 529 -8.39 -3.55 -19.37
C LEU A 529 -7.93 -4.49 -20.48
N VAL A 530 -6.63 -4.48 -20.81
CA VAL A 530 -6.03 -5.41 -21.77
C VAL A 530 -6.26 -6.85 -21.32
N SER A 531 -6.04 -7.14 -20.03
CA SER A 531 -6.26 -8.49 -19.49
C SER A 531 -7.71 -8.95 -19.65
N VAL A 532 -8.67 -8.06 -19.37
CA VAL A 532 -10.11 -8.33 -19.51
C VAL A 532 -10.46 -8.57 -20.98
N ILE A 533 -10.04 -7.69 -21.89
CA ILE A 533 -10.36 -7.82 -23.32
C ILE A 533 -9.79 -9.12 -23.89
N VAL A 534 -8.49 -9.35 -23.68
CA VAL A 534 -7.81 -10.55 -24.19
C VAL A 534 -8.37 -11.81 -23.54
N GLY A 535 -8.64 -11.80 -22.23
CA GLY A 535 -9.24 -12.92 -21.52
C GLY A 535 -10.65 -13.25 -22.01
N LEU A 536 -11.49 -12.23 -22.26
CA LEU A 536 -12.82 -12.43 -22.82
C LEU A 536 -12.75 -13.02 -24.23
N VAL A 537 -11.89 -12.49 -25.11
CA VAL A 537 -11.70 -13.02 -26.46
C VAL A 537 -11.20 -14.47 -26.41
N ALA A 538 -10.17 -14.75 -25.60
CA ALA A 538 -9.64 -16.10 -25.45
C ALA A 538 -10.71 -17.08 -24.95
N SER A 539 -11.56 -16.66 -24.01
CA SER A 539 -12.62 -17.51 -23.45
C SER A 539 -13.63 -17.98 -24.50
N ILE A 540 -13.84 -17.25 -25.59
CA ILE A 540 -14.71 -17.67 -26.69
C ILE A 540 -14.17 -18.96 -27.35
N PHE A 541 -12.85 -19.08 -27.43
CA PHE A 541 -12.18 -20.22 -28.08
C PHE A 541 -11.80 -21.34 -27.10
N THR A 542 -11.59 -21.03 -25.82
CA THR A 542 -11.10 -21.98 -24.82
C THR A 542 -12.16 -22.50 -23.85
N SER A 543 -13.32 -21.84 -23.74
CA SER A 543 -14.35 -22.19 -22.77
C SER A 543 -14.99 -23.56 -23.07
N ASN A 544 -14.52 -24.60 -22.39
CA ASN A 544 -15.28 -25.84 -22.26
C ASN A 544 -16.39 -25.68 -21.20
N ARG A 545 -17.60 -26.17 -21.50
CA ARG A 545 -18.71 -26.25 -20.54
C ARG A 545 -18.44 -27.36 -19.51
N GLN A 546 -17.47 -27.16 -18.62
CA GLN A 546 -17.29 -28.04 -17.45
C GLN A 546 -18.29 -27.69 -16.35
N ASP A 547 -18.55 -28.66 -15.47
CA ASP A 547 -19.34 -28.45 -14.25
C ASP A 547 -18.60 -27.49 -13.31
N LEU A 548 -19.07 -26.25 -13.29
CA LEU A 548 -18.55 -25.18 -12.44
C LEU A 548 -19.18 -25.27 -11.05
N ASP A 549 -18.36 -25.36 -10.00
CA ASP A 549 -18.84 -25.20 -8.63
C ASP A 549 -19.35 -23.75 -8.42
N GLU A 550 -20.66 -23.63 -8.25
CA GLU A 550 -21.35 -22.36 -8.07
C GLU A 550 -20.91 -21.62 -6.79
N ASN A 551 -20.35 -22.32 -5.80
CA ASN A 551 -19.84 -21.69 -4.58
C ASN A 551 -18.60 -20.82 -4.82
N LEU A 552 -17.87 -21.05 -5.93
CA LEU A 552 -16.70 -20.27 -6.32
C LEU A 552 -17.06 -18.94 -7.01
N LEU A 553 -18.35 -18.71 -7.28
CA LEU A 553 -18.88 -17.46 -7.82
C LEU A 553 -19.53 -16.61 -6.74
N VAL A 554 -19.55 -15.30 -6.97
CA VAL A 554 -20.34 -14.38 -6.16
C VAL A 554 -21.82 -14.76 -6.20
N LYS A 555 -22.51 -14.66 -5.07
CA LYS A 555 -23.90 -15.11 -4.89
C LYS A 555 -24.82 -14.57 -5.98
N GLN A 556 -24.64 -13.33 -6.42
CA GLN A 556 -25.46 -12.67 -7.44
C GLN A 556 -25.45 -13.42 -8.78
N ILE A 557 -24.33 -14.04 -9.16
CA ILE A 557 -24.09 -14.64 -10.48
C ILE A 557 -24.34 -16.16 -10.50
N ARG A 558 -24.58 -16.77 -9.32
CA ARG A 558 -24.95 -18.18 -9.20
C ARG A 558 -26.25 -18.50 -9.97
N ARG A 559 -26.37 -19.70 -10.55
CA ARG A 559 -27.59 -20.13 -11.26
C ARG A 559 -28.81 -20.04 -10.33
N LYS A 560 -29.97 -19.63 -10.89
CA LYS A 560 -31.24 -19.58 -10.14
C LYS A 560 -31.59 -20.94 -9.53
N SER A 561 -31.40 -22.04 -10.26
CA SER A 561 -31.63 -23.40 -9.75
C SER A 561 -30.81 -23.71 -8.50
N PHE A 562 -29.55 -23.26 -8.45
CA PHE A 562 -28.67 -23.45 -7.30
C PHE A 562 -29.07 -22.58 -6.10
N LYS A 563 -29.52 -21.34 -6.35
CA LYS A 563 -30.06 -20.48 -5.29
C LYS A 563 -31.31 -21.10 -4.64
N ASN A 564 -32.23 -21.59 -5.46
CA ASN A 564 -33.45 -22.25 -4.99
C ASN A 564 -33.15 -23.53 -4.20
N SER A 565 -32.14 -24.32 -4.59
CA SER A 565 -31.74 -25.50 -3.81
C SER A 565 -31.18 -25.14 -2.43
N ILE A 566 -30.43 -24.04 -2.33
CA ILE A 566 -29.92 -23.57 -1.03
C ILE A 566 -31.08 -23.11 -0.14
N GLU A 567 -32.01 -22.32 -0.66
CA GLU A 567 -33.19 -21.86 0.10
C GLU A 567 -34.08 -23.03 0.54
N CYS A 568 -34.26 -24.05 -0.31
CA CYS A 568 -34.94 -25.30 0.07
C CYS A 568 -34.24 -26.07 1.18
N VAL A 569 -32.90 -26.12 1.19
CA VAL A 569 -32.14 -26.79 2.26
C VAL A 569 -32.29 -26.03 3.58
N TYR A 570 -32.23 -24.70 3.57
CA TYR A 570 -32.43 -23.91 4.79
C TYR A 570 -33.86 -24.02 5.33
N THR A 571 -34.88 -24.02 4.47
CA THR A 571 -36.29 -24.20 4.89
C THR A 571 -36.57 -25.62 5.40
N LYS A 572 -35.94 -26.66 4.85
CA LYS A 572 -36.01 -28.03 5.40
C LYS A 572 -35.32 -28.17 6.75
N CYS A 573 -34.15 -27.53 6.93
CA CYS A 573 -33.47 -27.52 8.22
C CYS A 573 -34.24 -26.74 9.30
N GLU A 574 -35.07 -25.74 8.93
CA GLU A 574 -35.98 -25.07 9.86
C GLU A 574 -37.22 -25.90 10.19
N SER A 575 -37.70 -26.75 9.28
CA SER A 575 -38.81 -27.68 9.57
C SER A 575 -38.37 -28.87 10.42
N ASP A 576 -37.16 -29.38 10.21
CA ASP A 576 -36.63 -30.53 10.95
C ASP A 576 -36.13 -30.16 12.37
N ASN A 577 -35.89 -28.88 12.65
CA ASN A 577 -35.61 -28.35 14.01
C ASN A 577 -36.87 -27.93 14.79
N LYS A 578 -38.07 -28.16 14.23
CA LYS A 578 -39.38 -27.87 14.86
C LYS A 578 -40.19 -29.14 15.18
N LEU A 579 -39.59 -30.32 15.04
CA LEU A 579 -40.08 -31.62 15.50
C LEU A 579 -39.17 -32.10 16.63
#